data_AF-A0A0A3YMH8-F1
#
_entry.id   AF-A0A0A3YMH8-F1
#
_cell.length_a   1.000
_cell.length_b   1.000
_cell.length_c   1.000
_cell.angle_alpha   90.00
_cell.angle_beta   90.00
_cell.angle_gamma   90.00
#
_symmetry.space_group_name_H-M   'P 1'
#
loop_
_entity.id
_entity.type
_entity.pdbx_description
1 polymer ?
#
loop_
_entity_poly.entity_id
_entity_poly.type
_entity_poly.pdbx_seq_one_letter_code
_entity_poly.pdbx_strand_id
1 'polypeptide(L)'
;MGNAAGIAHDSGGRLALFVREADCQRCDARLSAVLADKRPVDIYLVDSEGSDQKLRNWAQQHRIPAEQVRERRITLNHDAGRWMRYGNGIMPVLLQQGESGWHIAAF
;
A
#
# COMPACT_ATOMS: atom_id res chain seq x y z
N MET A 1 -22.39 -2.69 10.80
CA MET A 1 -22.51 -1.89 9.56
C MET A 1 -21.10 -1.73 9.00
N GLY A 2 -20.66 -2.71 8.22
CA GLY A 2 -19.28 -2.79 7.72
C GLY A 2 -19.15 -2.08 6.38
N ASN A 3 -18.49 -0.93 6.36
CA ASN A 3 -17.99 -0.34 5.12
C ASN A 3 -16.54 -0.81 4.93
N ALA A 4 -16.37 -2.12 4.71
CA ALA A 4 -15.27 -2.61 3.91
C ALA A 4 -15.60 -2.25 2.47
N ALA A 5 -15.48 -0.98 2.11
CA ALA A 5 -15.66 -0.52 0.75
C ALA A 5 -14.67 -1.30 -0.12
N GLY A 6 -15.22 -2.22 -0.90
CA GLY A 6 -14.51 -3.26 -1.58
C GLY A 6 -13.42 -2.69 -2.45
N ILE A 7 -12.23 -3.28 -2.36
CA ILE A 7 -11.27 -3.17 -3.44
C ILE A 7 -12.01 -3.73 -4.67
N ALA A 8 -12.31 -2.88 -5.64
CA ALA A 8 -12.97 -3.33 -6.87
C ALA A 8 -12.09 -4.43 -7.50
N HIS A 9 -12.66 -5.62 -7.70
CA HIS A 9 -11.93 -6.82 -8.14
C HIS A 9 -11.77 -6.87 -9.67
N ASP A 10 -11.96 -5.75 -10.37
CA ASP A 10 -12.45 -5.75 -11.74
C ASP A 10 -11.37 -6.06 -12.80
N SER A 11 -10.09 -6.15 -12.43
CA SER A 11 -8.99 -6.31 -13.39
C SER A 11 -7.90 -7.33 -13.02
N GLY A 12 -7.94 -7.94 -11.83
CA GLY A 12 -6.91 -8.91 -11.39
C GLY A 12 -5.46 -8.36 -11.27
N GLY A 13 -5.23 -7.09 -11.60
CA GLY A 13 -3.91 -6.45 -11.57
C GLY A 13 -3.29 -6.35 -10.18
N ARG A 14 -1.98 -6.10 -10.12
CA ARG A 14 -1.27 -5.90 -8.85
C ARG A 14 -1.75 -4.61 -8.17
N LEU A 15 -1.77 -4.61 -6.84
CA LEU A 15 -2.11 -3.43 -6.04
C LEU A 15 -0.87 -2.63 -5.68
N ALA A 16 -0.99 -1.31 -5.53
CA ALA A 16 0.03 -0.46 -4.93
C ALA A 16 -0.58 0.40 -3.83
N LEU A 17 -0.15 0.20 -2.59
CA LEU A 17 -0.63 0.92 -1.43
C LEU A 17 0.41 1.97 -1.02
N PHE A 18 0.00 3.24 -0.93
CA PHE A 18 0.82 4.32 -0.42
C PHE A 18 0.33 4.72 0.98
N VAL A 19 1.25 4.70 1.93
CA VAL A 19 1.03 5.04 3.33
C VAL A 19 2.18 5.91 3.84
N ARG A 20 1.96 6.58 4.97
CA ARG A 20 3.00 7.27 5.73
C ARG A 20 2.85 6.93 7.20
N GLU A 21 3.96 6.94 7.93
CA GLU A 21 3.98 6.67 9.38
C GLU A 21 3.42 7.87 10.15
N ALA A 22 3.87 9.09 9.81
CA ALA A 22 3.44 10.30 10.51
C ALA A 22 2.06 10.80 10.05
N ASP A 23 1.24 11.27 10.98
CA ASP A 23 -0.01 11.98 10.70
C ASP A 23 -0.98 11.27 9.73
N CYS A 24 -1.14 9.95 9.87
CA CYS A 24 -2.04 9.17 9.01
C CYS A 24 -3.00 8.27 9.79
N GLN A 25 -4.09 8.84 10.31
CA GLN A 25 -5.10 8.10 11.07
C GLN A 25 -5.77 6.95 10.30
N ARG A 26 -5.81 7.03 8.97
CA ARG A 26 -6.48 6.03 8.10
C ARG A 26 -5.53 4.97 7.55
N CYS A 27 -4.20 5.14 7.68
CA CYS A 27 -3.22 4.24 7.06
C CYS A 27 -3.35 2.81 7.60
N ASP A 28 -3.49 2.63 8.91
CA ASP A 28 -3.57 1.30 9.54
C ASP A 28 -4.82 0.53 9.12
N ALA A 29 -5.97 1.22 9.06
CA ALA A 29 -7.22 0.62 8.62
C ALA A 29 -7.13 0.18 7.14
N ARG A 30 -6.56 1.03 6.28
CA ARG A 30 -6.36 0.72 4.86
C ARG A 30 -5.38 -0.43 4.66
N LEU A 31 -4.25 -0.41 5.37
CA LEU A 31 -3.26 -1.48 5.35
C LEU A 31 -3.90 -2.81 5.76
N SER A 32 -4.66 -2.82 6.85
CA SER A 32 -5.35 -4.02 7.34
C SER A 32 -6.31 -4.59 6.30
N ALA A 33 -7.10 -3.73 5.64
CA ALA A 33 -8.02 -4.14 4.59
C ALA A 33 -7.29 -4.74 3.36
N VAL A 34 -6.19 -4.12 2.92
CA VAL A 34 -5.38 -4.61 1.79
C VAL A 34 -4.72 -5.94 2.12
N LEU A 35 -4.17 -6.11 3.32
CA LEU A 35 -3.56 -7.38 3.73
C LEU A 35 -4.59 -8.51 3.86
N ALA A 36 -5.83 -8.20 4.25
CA ALA A 36 -6.92 -9.16 4.35
C ALA A 36 -7.41 -9.68 2.98
N ASP A 37 -7.26 -8.88 1.92
CA ASP A 37 -7.62 -9.23 0.54
C ASP A 37 -6.68 -10.29 -0.08
N LYS A 38 -5.49 -10.48 0.51
CA LYS A 38 -4.49 -11.52 0.11
C LYS A 38 -4.05 -11.45 -1.35
N ARG A 39 -4.30 -10.34 -2.05
CA ARG A 39 -3.77 -10.07 -3.39
C ARG A 39 -2.32 -9.61 -3.33
N PRO A 40 -1.55 -9.82 -4.41
CA PRO A 40 -0.21 -9.26 -4.49
C PRO A 40 -0.25 -7.73 -4.42
N VAL A 41 0.58 -7.15 -3.54
CA VAL A 41 0.58 -5.71 -3.26
C VAL A 41 2.01 -5.19 -3.10
N ASP A 42 2.27 -4.03 -3.68
CA ASP A 42 3.45 -3.23 -3.42
C ASP A 42 3.11 -2.12 -2.43
N ILE A 43 3.72 -2.16 -1.25
CA ILE A 43 3.51 -1.15 -0.21
C ILE A 43 4.65 -0.13 -0.31
N TYR A 44 4.28 1.14 -0.39
CA TYR A 44 5.18 2.28 -0.46
C TYR A 44 5.05 3.11 0.81
N LEU A 45 6.14 3.26 1.55
CA LEU A 45 6.22 4.18 2.69
C LEU A 45 6.72 5.54 2.18
N VAL A 46 5.80 6.51 2.15
CA VAL A 46 6.00 7.85 1.56
C VAL A 46 7.02 8.67 2.33
N ASP A 47 6.92 8.66 3.65
CA ASP A 47 7.83 9.36 4.56
C ASP A 47 9.01 8.49 4.98
N SER A 48 9.38 7.47 4.19
CA SER A 48 10.51 6.59 4.53
C SER A 48 11.89 7.27 4.45
N GLU A 49 11.98 8.43 3.79
CA GLU A 49 13.24 9.19 3.61
C GLU A 49 14.36 8.37 2.92
N GLY A 50 14.00 7.32 2.18
CA GLY A 50 14.96 6.37 1.59
C GLY A 50 15.68 5.49 2.63
N SER A 51 15.23 5.49 3.88
CA SER A 51 15.84 4.72 4.96
C SER A 51 15.26 3.31 5.02
N ASP A 52 16.05 2.33 4.61
CA ASP A 52 15.74 0.91 4.78
C ASP A 52 15.45 0.54 6.23
N GLN A 53 16.13 1.20 7.19
CA GLN A 53 15.90 0.93 8.60
C GLN A 53 14.51 1.40 9.04
N LYS A 54 14.08 2.58 8.58
CA LYS A 54 12.73 3.10 8.84
C LYS A 54 11.67 2.18 8.23
N LEU A 55 11.88 1.75 6.98
CA LEU A 55 10.98 0.82 6.29
C LEU A 55 10.87 -0.53 7.03
N ARG A 56 11.99 -1.09 7.49
CA ARG A 56 12.01 -2.33 8.29
C ARG A 56 11.30 -2.16 9.64
N ASN A 57 11.57 -1.08 10.36
CA ASN A 57 10.94 -0.79 11.65
C ASN A 57 9.42 -0.64 11.50
N TRP A 58 8.99 0.16 10.50
CA TRP A 58 7.58 0.33 10.16
C TRP A 58 6.92 -1.02 9.87
N ALA A 59 7.54 -1.87 9.05
CA ALA A 59 7.00 -3.18 8.72
C ALA A 59 6.87 -4.11 9.93
N GLN A 60 7.82 -4.05 10.88
CA GLN A 60 7.75 -4.82 12.12
C GLN A 60 6.62 -4.34 13.03
N GLN A 61 6.47 -3.03 13.22
CA GLN A 61 5.41 -2.43 14.03
C GLN A 61 4.01 -2.83 13.51
N HIS A 62 3.86 -2.86 12.18
CA HIS A 62 2.59 -3.20 11.52
C HIS A 62 2.43 -4.71 11.25
N ARG A 63 3.37 -5.53 11.76
CA ARG A 63 3.35 -7.01 11.66
C ARG A 63 3.19 -7.51 10.22
N ILE A 64 3.88 -6.87 9.27
CA ILE A 64 3.86 -7.30 7.87
C ILE A 64 4.38 -8.76 7.79
N PRO A 65 3.63 -9.70 7.18
CA PRO A 65 4.02 -11.10 7.16
C PRO A 65 5.33 -11.33 6.38
N ALA A 66 6.40 -11.68 7.09
CA ALA A 66 7.72 -11.87 6.48
C ALA A 66 7.75 -12.97 5.40
N GLU A 67 6.94 -14.02 5.56
CA GLU A 67 6.79 -15.07 4.55
C GLU A 67 6.22 -14.52 3.23
N GLN A 68 5.17 -13.70 3.29
CA GLN A 68 4.58 -13.08 2.10
C GLN A 68 5.54 -12.10 1.41
N VAL A 69 6.43 -11.46 2.17
CA VAL A 69 7.52 -10.63 1.63
C VAL A 69 8.56 -11.50 0.91
N ARG A 70 8.98 -12.61 1.52
CA ARG A 70 9.91 -13.57 0.91
C ARG A 70 9.37 -14.16 -0.39
N GLU A 71 8.07 -14.43 -0.44
CA GLU A 71 7.35 -14.92 -1.63
C GLU A 71 7.05 -13.82 -2.66
N ARG A 72 7.39 -12.55 -2.37
CA ARG A 72 7.08 -11.38 -3.20
C ARG A 72 5.59 -11.13 -3.44
N ARG A 73 4.72 -11.73 -2.63
CA ARG A 73 3.30 -11.38 -2.58
C ARG A 73 3.13 -9.96 -2.03
N ILE A 74 3.89 -9.61 -1.00
CA ILE A 74 4.04 -8.25 -0.52
C ILE A 74 5.42 -7.75 -0.92
N THR A 75 5.53 -6.54 -1.46
CA THR A 75 6.81 -5.83 -1.51
C THR A 75 6.75 -4.59 -0.63
N LEU A 76 7.90 -4.22 -0.06
CA LEU A 76 8.07 -3.02 0.75
C LEU A 76 9.02 -2.09 -0.01
N ASN A 77 8.61 -0.85 -0.22
CA ASN A 77 9.30 0.08 -1.10
C ASN A 77 9.35 1.49 -0.51
N HIS A 78 10.30 2.27 -0.99
CA HIS A 78 10.30 3.72 -0.85
C HIS A 78 9.46 4.34 -1.98
N ASP A 79 8.72 5.41 -1.67
CA ASP A 79 7.84 6.06 -2.63
C ASP A 79 8.56 6.60 -3.88
N ALA A 80 9.73 7.24 -3.70
CA ALA A 80 10.51 7.83 -4.79
C ALA A 80 9.67 8.73 -5.74
N GLY A 81 8.62 9.40 -5.24
CA GLY A 81 7.76 10.32 -6.00
C GLY A 81 6.56 9.68 -6.69
N ARG A 82 6.33 8.36 -6.55
CA ARG A 82 5.22 7.63 -7.19
C ARG A 82 3.86 8.06 -6.63
N TRP A 83 3.79 8.37 -5.35
CA TRP A 83 2.60 8.80 -4.63
C TRP A 83 2.05 10.10 -5.21
N MET A 84 2.90 11.09 -5.44
CA MET A 84 2.49 12.34 -6.08
C MET A 84 2.08 12.10 -7.54
N ARG A 85 2.82 11.27 -8.27
CA ARG A 85 2.59 11.02 -9.70
C ARG A 85 1.28 10.28 -10.00
N TYR A 86 0.94 9.28 -9.19
CA TYR A 86 -0.18 8.38 -9.47
C TYR A 86 -1.30 8.43 -8.42
N GLY A 87 -0.97 8.84 -7.20
CA GLY A 87 -1.90 8.95 -6.07
C GLY A 87 -2.44 10.36 -5.82
N ASN A 88 -2.03 11.36 -6.62
CA ASN A 88 -2.47 12.76 -6.52
C ASN A 88 -2.28 13.39 -5.13
N GLY A 89 -1.31 12.92 -4.34
CA GLY A 89 -1.08 13.40 -2.98
C GLY A 89 -2.15 12.96 -1.96
N ILE A 90 -3.01 12.00 -2.30
CA ILE A 90 -4.05 11.47 -1.40
C ILE A 90 -3.44 10.44 -0.45
N MET A 91 -3.78 10.52 0.84
CA MET A 91 -3.18 9.66 1.87
C MET A 91 -4.24 9.07 2.84
N PRO A 92 -4.27 7.74 3.05
CA PRO A 92 -3.63 6.71 2.23
C PRO A 92 -4.28 6.65 0.84
N VAL A 93 -3.62 6.01 -0.11
CA VAL A 93 -4.22 5.73 -1.42
C VAL A 93 -3.82 4.34 -1.90
N LEU A 94 -4.80 3.61 -2.41
CA LEU A 94 -4.65 2.32 -3.06
C LEU A 94 -4.83 2.50 -4.55
N LEU A 95 -3.81 2.10 -5.30
CA LEU A 95 -3.85 2.02 -6.76
C LEU A 95 -4.00 0.57 -7.20
N GLN A 96 -4.55 0.40 -8.39
CA GLN A 96 -4.61 -0.87 -9.08
C GLN A 96 -3.99 -0.73 -10.46
N GLN A 97 -3.24 -1.75 -10.87
CA GLN A 97 -2.69 -1.81 -12.22
C GLN A 97 -3.80 -2.21 -13.21
N GLY A 98 -4.04 -1.37 -14.20
CA GLY A 98 -4.89 -1.66 -15.37
C GLY A 98 -4.08 -1.63 -16.67
N GLU A 99 -4.77 -1.74 -17.81
CA GLU A 99 -4.15 -1.77 -19.14
C GLU A 99 -3.35 -0.50 -19.46
N SER A 100 -3.84 0.66 -19.02
CA SER A 100 -3.20 1.98 -19.21
C SER A 100 -2.26 2.37 -18.06
N GLY A 101 -1.97 1.45 -17.14
CA GLY A 101 -1.12 1.69 -15.97
C GLY A 101 -1.91 1.84 -14.67
N TRP A 102 -1.37 2.61 -13.73
CA TRP A 102 -1.92 2.77 -12.39
C TRP A 102 -3.12 3.73 -12.37
N HIS A 103 -4.19 3.33 -11.69
CA HIS A 103 -5.34 4.18 -11.40
C HIS A 103 -5.73 4.05 -9.92
N ILE A 104 -6.36 5.09 -9.37
CA ILE A 104 -6.84 5.09 -7.99
C ILE A 104 -8.02 4.12 -7.88
N ALA A 105 -7.87 3.11 -7.02
CA ALA A 105 -8.90 2.12 -6.72
C ALA A 105 -9.67 2.49 -5.44
N ALA A 106 -8.99 3.07 -4.44
CA ALA A 106 -9.60 3.56 -3.22
C ALA A 106 -8.68 4.53 -2.44
N PHE A 107 -9.26 5.34 -1.55
CA PHE A 107 -8.53 6.24 -0.64
C PHE A 107 -9.28 6.35 0.69
#